data_AF-A0AAW4YAL1-F1
#
_entry.id   AF-A0AAW4YAL1-F1
#
_cell.length_a   1.000
_cell.length_b   1.000
_cell.length_c   1.000
_cell.angle_alpha   90.00
_cell.angle_beta   90.00
_cell.angle_gamma   90.00
#
_symmetry.space_group_name_H-M   'P 1'
#
loop_
_entity.id
_entity.type
_entity.pdbx_description
1 polymer ?
#
loop_
_entity_poly.entity_id
_entity_poly.type
_entity_poly.pdbx_seq_one_letter_code
_entity_poly.pdbx_strand_id
1 'polypeptide(L)'
;FEEKLSEMYNEIANEISSMIPVEWEQVFTIAYVTDQAGEVIFNYTKPGSDELNYYSDIPKDCNVSKDIFKNSWFKVYRMFDELRETFKKEGLEPWTSCEFDFTRDGKLNVSFDYIDWVNLEFGPLAKENYYMYKKFG
;
A
#
# COMPACT_ATOMS: atom_id res chain seq x y z
N PHE A 1 8.46 -6.98 -19.31
CA PHE A 1 7.36 -6.86 -18.32
C PHE A 1 7.87 -7.05 -16.90
N GLU A 2 8.48 -8.20 -16.57
CA GLU A 2 8.99 -8.48 -15.21
C GLU A 2 10.02 -7.47 -14.67
N GLU A 3 11.03 -7.09 -15.47
CA GLU A 3 12.03 -6.08 -15.06
C GLU A 3 11.37 -4.74 -14.71
N LYS A 4 10.44 -4.28 -15.55
CA LYS A 4 9.65 -3.07 -15.32
C LYS A 4 8.83 -3.16 -14.03
N LEU A 5 8.21 -4.31 -13.74
CA LEU A 5 7.50 -4.51 -12.48
C LEU A 5 8.43 -4.40 -11.28
N SER A 6 9.63 -5.00 -11.36
CA SER A 6 10.61 -4.92 -10.28
C SER A 6 11.06 -3.48 -10.01
N GLU A 7 11.25 -2.67 -11.05
CA GLU A 7 11.55 -1.24 -10.92
C GLU A 7 10.42 -0.50 -10.20
N MET A 8 9.17 -0.68 -10.66
CA MET A 8 8.01 -0.04 -10.05
C MET A 8 7.82 -0.46 -8.59
N TYR A 9 8.03 -1.73 -8.26
CA TYR A 9 7.95 -2.21 -6.88
C TYR A 9 9.01 -1.55 -6.00
N ASN A 10 10.26 -1.47 -6.46
CA ASN A 10 11.31 -0.81 -5.71
C ASN A 10 11.00 0.68 -5.48
N GLU A 11 10.47 1.37 -6.49
CA GLU A 11 10.04 2.75 -6.34
C GLU A 11 8.93 2.91 -5.30
N ILE A 12 7.90 2.05 -5.34
CA ILE A 12 6.79 2.06 -4.37
C ILE A 12 7.31 1.82 -2.95
N ALA A 13 8.13 0.79 -2.75
CA ALA A 13 8.70 0.46 -1.45
C ALA A 13 9.54 1.63 -0.89
N ASN A 14 10.35 2.27 -1.74
CA ASN A 14 11.18 3.41 -1.35
C ASN A 14 10.34 4.64 -0.99
N GLU A 15 9.28 4.94 -1.76
CA GLU A 15 8.39 6.06 -1.46
C GLU A 15 7.68 5.85 -0.12
N ILE A 16 7.10 4.67 0.12
CA ILE A 16 6.44 4.34 1.39
C ILE A 16 7.45 4.42 2.54
N SER A 17 8.65 3.87 2.36
CA SER A 17 9.73 3.93 3.37
C SER A 17 10.07 5.37 3.75
N SER A 18 10.11 6.28 2.76
CA SER A 18 10.42 7.70 2.98
C SER A 18 9.33 8.45 3.78
N MET A 19 8.10 7.91 3.81
CA MET A 19 7.00 8.47 4.58
C MET A 19 7.07 8.13 6.07
N ILE A 20 7.93 7.20 6.49
CA ILE A 20 8.07 6.74 7.88
C ILE A 20 9.35 7.35 8.48
N PRO A 21 9.29 8.49 9.21
CA PRO A 21 10.46 9.22 9.68
C PRO A 21 11.04 8.67 11.00
N VAL A 22 10.80 7.38 11.28
CA VAL A 22 11.25 6.67 12.48
C VAL A 22 11.83 5.33 12.07
N GLU A 23 12.54 4.65 12.98
CA GLU A 23 12.95 3.29 12.71
C GLU A 23 11.74 2.35 12.59
N TRP A 24 11.76 1.51 11.57
CA TRP A 24 10.75 0.50 11.29
C TRP A 24 11.42 -0.82 10.89
N GLU A 25 10.69 -1.93 10.98
CA GLU A 25 11.19 -3.28 10.65
C GLU A 25 10.43 -3.88 9.46
N GLN A 26 9.10 -3.84 9.51
CA GLN A 26 8.21 -4.36 8.48
C GLN A 26 7.14 -3.34 8.12
N VAL A 27 6.75 -3.33 6.85
CA VAL A 27 5.64 -2.54 6.32
C VAL A 27 4.67 -3.47 5.62
N PHE A 28 3.39 -3.32 5.94
CA PHE A 28 2.28 -4.06 5.35
C PHE A 28 1.35 -3.10 4.63
N THR A 29 1.26 -3.20 3.31
CA THR A 29 0.46 -2.27 2.50
C THR A 29 -0.64 -3.01 1.76
N ILE A 30 -1.83 -2.42 1.70
CA ILE A 30 -2.90 -2.84 0.80
C ILE A 30 -3.32 -1.64 -0.05
N ALA A 31 -3.30 -1.82 -1.36
CA ALA A 31 -3.84 -0.87 -2.30
C ALA A 31 -5.13 -1.43 -2.91
N TYR A 32 -6.23 -0.69 -2.81
CA TYR A 32 -7.46 -0.94 -3.53
C TYR A 32 -7.55 0.05 -4.67
N VAL A 33 -7.55 -0.41 -5.93
CA VAL A 33 -7.58 0.49 -7.09
C VAL A 33 -8.62 0.01 -8.10
N THR A 34 -9.47 0.94 -8.52
CA THR A 34 -10.48 0.76 -9.56
C THR A 34 -10.36 1.89 -10.57
N ASP A 35 -11.12 1.83 -11.67
CA ASP A 35 -11.11 2.90 -12.68
C ASP A 35 -11.72 4.23 -12.16
N GLN A 36 -12.42 4.21 -11.03
CA GLN A 36 -13.15 5.38 -10.50
C GLN A 36 -12.54 5.94 -9.21
N ALA A 37 -11.93 5.07 -8.40
CA ALA A 37 -11.44 5.40 -7.07
C ALA A 37 -10.35 4.42 -6.63
N GLY A 38 -9.58 4.82 -5.63
CA GLY A 38 -8.76 3.89 -4.88
C GLY A 38 -8.25 4.47 -3.58
N GLU A 39 -7.55 3.62 -2.85
CA GLU A 39 -7.17 3.83 -1.47
C GLU A 39 -5.94 2.99 -1.18
N VAL A 40 -4.97 3.56 -0.48
CA VAL A 40 -3.78 2.86 -0.02
C VAL A 40 -3.72 2.99 1.49
N ILE A 41 -3.66 1.84 2.16
CA ILE A 41 -3.53 1.72 3.62
C ILE A 41 -2.21 1.01 3.88
N PHE A 42 -1.43 1.50 4.82
CA PHE A 42 -0.27 0.76 5.31
C PHE A 42 -0.12 0.82 6.82
N ASN A 43 0.44 -0.26 7.36
CA ASN A 43 0.87 -0.37 8.75
C ASN A 43 2.36 -0.65 8.78
N TYR A 44 3.03 -0.31 9.88
CA TYR A 44 4.43 -0.64 10.09
C TYR A 44 4.71 -1.08 11.51
N THR A 45 5.72 -1.93 11.67
CA THR A 45 6.25 -2.33 12.97
C THR A 45 7.55 -1.59 13.27
N LYS A 46 7.84 -1.38 14.55
CA LYS A 46 9.12 -0.84 15.02
C LYS A 46 10.08 -1.99 15.35
N PRO A 47 11.41 -1.77 15.33
CA PRO A 47 12.36 -2.81 15.69
C PRO A 47 12.05 -3.44 17.06
N GLY A 48 11.95 -4.76 17.11
CA GLY A 48 11.67 -5.51 18.34
C GLY A 48 10.23 -5.43 18.86
N SER A 49 9.28 -4.93 18.07
CA SER A 49 7.86 -4.88 18.43
C SER A 49 6.99 -5.43 17.30
N ASP A 50 5.99 -6.24 17.65
CA ASP A 50 4.94 -6.71 16.74
C ASP A 50 3.73 -5.73 16.71
N GLU A 51 3.82 -4.61 17.42
CA GLU A 51 2.78 -3.58 17.43
C GLU A 51 2.66 -2.91 16.05
N LEU A 52 1.45 -2.93 15.50
CA LEU A 52 1.11 -2.26 14.24
C LEU A 52 0.89 -0.77 14.49
N ASN A 53 1.71 0.06 13.85
CA ASN A 53 1.58 1.50 13.83
C ASN A 53 0.88 1.90 12.53
N TYR A 54 -0.20 2.66 12.64
CA TYR A 54 -1.04 3.00 11.50
C TYR A 54 -0.52 4.24 10.77
N TYR A 55 -0.48 4.23 9.43
CA TYR A 55 0.12 5.31 8.66
C TYR A 55 -0.50 6.69 8.91
N SER A 56 -1.82 6.74 9.14
CA SER A 56 -2.53 8.01 9.32
C SER A 56 -2.18 8.75 10.62
N ASP A 57 -1.53 8.07 11.57
CA ASP A 57 -1.04 8.66 12.81
C ASP A 57 0.35 9.32 12.67
N ILE A 58 1.11 8.99 11.61
CA ILE A 58 2.47 9.52 11.36
C ILE A 58 2.53 11.06 11.45
N PRO A 59 1.62 11.84 10.82
CA PRO A 59 1.66 13.30 10.93
C PRO A 59 1.64 13.81 12.37
N LYS A 60 0.86 13.15 13.24
CA LYS A 60 0.72 13.53 14.64
C LYS A 60 1.90 13.01 15.46
N ASP A 61 2.21 11.72 15.36
CA ASP A 61 3.14 11.05 16.25
C ASP A 61 4.60 11.38 15.93
N CYS A 62 4.89 11.69 14.67
CA CYS A 62 6.23 12.04 14.20
C CYS A 62 6.41 13.54 13.90
N ASN A 63 5.41 14.37 14.22
CA ASN A 63 5.41 15.81 13.94
C ASN A 63 5.70 16.15 12.46
N VAL A 64 5.12 15.36 11.54
CA VAL A 64 5.20 15.60 10.09
C VAL A 64 4.04 16.47 9.65
N SER A 65 4.29 17.44 8.77
CA SER A 65 3.22 18.26 8.20
C SER A 65 2.19 17.38 7.48
N LYS A 66 0.90 17.57 7.81
CA LYS A 66 -0.21 16.86 7.18
C LYS A 66 -0.24 17.05 5.66
N ASP A 67 0.12 18.23 5.17
CA ASP A 67 0.14 18.52 3.73
C ASP A 67 1.29 17.79 3.02
N ILE A 68 2.46 17.74 3.64
CA ILE A 68 3.61 16.98 3.12
C ILE A 68 3.25 15.50 3.07
N PHE A 69 2.72 14.96 4.16
CA PHE A 69 2.32 13.56 4.22
C PHE A 69 1.25 13.22 3.18
N LYS A 70 0.22 14.06 3.04
CA LYS A 70 -0.85 13.88 2.06
C LYS A 70 -0.33 13.89 0.63
N ASN A 71 0.64 14.74 0.32
CA ASN A 71 1.28 14.78 -1.00
C ASN A 71 2.06 13.49 -1.30
N SER A 72 2.83 12.98 -0.34
CA SER A 72 3.52 11.70 -0.49
C SER A 72 2.54 10.53 -0.62
N TRP A 73 1.47 10.52 0.19
CA TRP A 73 0.43 9.50 0.09
C TRP A 73 -0.25 9.49 -1.29
N PHE A 74 -0.57 10.67 -1.84
CA PHE A 74 -1.11 10.77 -3.20
C PHE A 74 -0.13 10.28 -4.26
N LYS A 75 1.18 10.46 -4.04
CA LYS A 75 2.20 9.92 -4.93
C LYS A 75 2.20 8.39 -4.90
N VAL A 76 2.21 7.78 -3.71
CA VAL A 76 2.09 6.32 -3.56
C VAL A 76 0.83 5.78 -4.24
N TYR A 77 -0.32 6.43 -4.02
CA TYR A 77 -1.57 6.07 -4.70
C TYR A 77 -1.43 6.06 -6.23
N ARG A 78 -0.83 7.11 -6.81
CA ARG A 78 -0.60 7.18 -8.27
C ARG A 78 0.34 6.09 -8.77
N MET A 79 1.34 5.71 -7.98
CA MET A 79 2.26 4.64 -8.36
C MET A 79 1.55 3.28 -8.43
N PHE A 80 0.61 3.00 -7.52
CA PHE A 80 -0.26 1.81 -7.60
C PHE A 80 -1.23 1.87 -8.78
N ASP A 81 -1.79 3.04 -9.08
CA ASP A 81 -2.62 3.24 -10.28
C ASP A 81 -1.81 2.97 -11.58
N GLU A 82 -0.60 3.52 -11.68
CA GLU A 82 0.31 3.27 -12.81
C GLU A 82 0.73 1.80 -12.93
N LEU A 83 0.93 1.12 -11.80
CA LEU A 83 1.16 -0.33 -11.76
C LEU A 83 -0.04 -1.08 -12.35
N ARG A 84 -1.26 -0.72 -11.98
CA ARG A 84 -2.48 -1.33 -12.52
C ARG A 84 -2.64 -1.07 -14.02
N GLU A 85 -2.39 0.16 -14.46
CA GLU A 85 -2.44 0.52 -15.89
C GLU A 85 -1.38 -0.21 -16.71
N THR A 86 -0.25 -0.56 -16.11
CA THR A 86 0.78 -1.38 -16.77
C THR A 86 0.29 -2.80 -17.05
N PHE A 87 -0.52 -3.40 -16.17
CA PHE A 87 -1.15 -4.71 -16.44
C PHE A 87 -2.10 -4.62 -17.64
N LYS A 88 -2.96 -3.59 -17.68
CA LYS A 88 -3.89 -3.37 -18.80
C LYS A 88 -3.16 -3.22 -20.14
N LYS A 89 -2.09 -2.43 -20.18
CA LYS A 89 -1.27 -2.20 -21.39
C LYS A 89 -0.65 -3.49 -21.94
N GLU A 90 -0.41 -4.46 -21.08
CA GLU A 90 0.18 -5.76 -21.42
C GLU A 90 -0.92 -6.81 -21.70
N GLY A 91 -2.19 -6.39 -21.76
CA GLY A 91 -3.32 -7.26 -22.03
C GLY A 91 -3.72 -8.16 -20.86
N LEU A 92 -3.22 -7.88 -19.65
CA LEU A 92 -3.58 -8.59 -18.43
C LEU A 92 -4.81 -7.97 -17.78
N GLU A 93 -5.58 -8.81 -17.08
CA GLU A 93 -6.71 -8.35 -16.29
C GLU A 93 -6.21 -7.38 -15.20
N PRO A 94 -6.83 -6.19 -15.05
CA PRO A 94 -6.45 -5.27 -14.01
C PRO A 94 -6.91 -5.78 -12.65
N TRP A 95 -5.97 -5.98 -11.74
CA TRP A 95 -6.24 -6.33 -10.36
C TRP A 95 -7.07 -5.24 -9.66
N THR A 96 -7.79 -5.63 -8.61
CA THR A 96 -8.62 -4.72 -7.80
C THR A 96 -8.00 -4.44 -6.44
N SER A 97 -7.17 -5.35 -5.94
CA SER A 97 -6.36 -5.14 -4.75
C SER A 97 -4.94 -5.70 -4.88
N CYS A 98 -3.98 -5.03 -4.26
CA CYS A 98 -2.57 -5.40 -4.24
C CYS A 98 -2.06 -5.39 -2.78
N GLU A 99 -1.72 -6.56 -2.23
CA GLU A 99 -0.94 -6.65 -0.99
C GLU A 99 0.54 -6.45 -1.33
N PHE A 100 1.19 -5.54 -0.63
CA PHE A 100 2.56 -5.10 -0.89
C PHE A 100 3.31 -4.98 0.43
N ASP A 101 3.97 -6.06 0.82
CA ASP A 101 4.66 -6.17 2.10
C ASP A 101 6.15 -6.18 1.90
N PHE A 102 6.87 -5.41 2.72
CA PHE A 102 8.32 -5.41 2.66
C PHE A 102 8.97 -5.19 4.02
N THR A 103 10.23 -5.57 4.11
CA THR A 103 11.04 -5.51 5.31
C THR A 103 12.24 -4.59 5.11
N ARG A 104 12.81 -4.09 6.21
CA ARG A 104 13.97 -3.19 6.18
C ARG A 104 15.21 -3.83 5.53
N ASP A 105 15.32 -5.16 5.56
CA ASP A 105 16.39 -5.93 4.91
C ASP A 105 16.16 -6.18 3.40
N GLY A 106 15.08 -5.62 2.82
CA GLY A 106 14.82 -5.62 1.39
C GLY A 106 14.05 -6.83 0.87
N LYS A 107 13.44 -7.66 1.74
CA LYS A 107 12.48 -8.67 1.28
C LYS A 107 11.19 -7.98 0.88
N LEU A 108 10.61 -8.43 -0.22
CA LEU A 108 9.37 -7.91 -0.78
C LEU A 108 8.47 -9.08 -1.15
N ASN A 109 7.21 -9.00 -0.73
CA ASN A 109 6.14 -9.89 -1.15
C ASN A 109 5.02 -9.05 -1.78
N VAL A 110 4.66 -9.38 -3.02
CA VAL A 110 3.57 -8.72 -3.74
C VAL A 110 2.56 -9.77 -4.17
N SER A 111 1.28 -9.52 -3.91
CA SER A 111 0.20 -10.37 -4.41
C SER A 111 -0.98 -9.53 -4.88
N PHE A 112 -1.68 -10.04 -5.89
CA PHE A 112 -2.80 -9.38 -6.53
C PHE A 112 -4.07 -10.19 -6.36
N ASP A 113 -5.19 -9.50 -6.15
CA ASP A 113 -6.52 -10.08 -6.06
C ASP A 113 -7.49 -9.32 -6.99
N TYR A 114 -8.59 -9.97 -7.32
CA TYR A 114 -9.55 -9.57 -8.36
C TYR A 114 -10.98 -9.52 -7.81
N ILE A 115 -11.13 -9.38 -6.48
CA ILE A 115 -12.42 -9.25 -5.82
C ILE A 115 -13.13 -7.99 -6.33
N ASP A 116 -14.40 -8.15 -6.71
CA ASP A 116 -15.25 -7.04 -7.15
C ASP A 116 -15.83 -6.29 -5.95
N TRP A 117 -14.99 -5.44 -5.36
CA TRP A 117 -15.36 -4.62 -4.19
C TRP A 117 -16.55 -3.69 -4.44
N VAL A 118 -16.77 -3.28 -5.70
CA VAL A 118 -17.86 -2.36 -6.08
C VAL A 118 -19.19 -3.10 -5.97
N ASN A 119 -19.30 -4.28 -6.57
CA ASN A 119 -20.52 -5.08 -6.51
C ASN A 119 -20.81 -5.65 -5.12
N LEU A 120 -19.79 -5.80 -4.28
CA LEU A 120 -19.98 -6.20 -2.87
C LEU A 120 -20.47 -5.04 -1.99
N GLU A 121 -20.53 -3.81 -2.51
CA GLU A 121 -20.91 -2.59 -1.76
C GLU A 121 -20.04 -2.33 -0.51
N PHE A 122 -18.78 -2.80 -0.53
CA PHE A 122 -17.85 -2.58 0.57
C PHE A 122 -17.34 -1.14 0.55
N GLY A 123 -17.77 -0.35 1.53
CA GLY A 123 -17.18 0.96 1.80
C GLY A 123 -15.71 0.87 2.24
N PRO A 124 -14.96 1.99 2.23
CA PRO A 124 -13.56 2.06 2.66
C PRO A 124 -13.27 1.33 3.97
N LEU A 125 -14.05 1.63 5.01
CA LEU A 125 -13.93 1.02 6.34
C LEU A 125 -14.16 -0.50 6.33
N ALA A 126 -15.09 -0.99 5.50
CA ALA A 126 -15.36 -2.42 5.40
C ALA A 126 -14.21 -3.18 4.73
N LYS A 127 -13.61 -2.60 3.67
CA LYS A 127 -12.42 -3.17 3.01
C LYS A 127 -11.22 -3.19 3.95
N GLU A 128 -11.02 -2.12 4.71
CA GLU A 128 -9.97 -2.05 5.71
C GLU A 128 -10.15 -3.12 6.80
N ASN A 129 -11.34 -3.20 7.40
CA ASN A 129 -11.64 -4.21 8.43
C ASN A 129 -11.45 -5.63 7.90
N TYR A 130 -11.88 -5.90 6.66
CA TYR A 130 -11.66 -7.18 6.01
C TYR A 130 -10.17 -7.50 5.86
N TYR A 131 -9.38 -6.55 5.38
CA TYR A 131 -7.93 -6.72 5.25
C TYR A 131 -7.27 -6.97 6.62
N MET A 132 -7.59 -6.17 7.62
CA MET A 132 -7.01 -6.31 8.96
C MET A 132 -7.34 -7.69 9.56
N TYR A 133 -8.57 -8.16 9.40
CA TYR A 133 -8.98 -9.50 9.82
C TYR A 133 -8.23 -10.61 9.05
N LYS A 134 -8.18 -10.53 7.72
CA LYS A 134 -7.48 -11.52 6.88
C LYS A 134 -5.98 -11.59 7.19
N LYS A 135 -5.36 -10.43 7.46
CA LYS A 135 -3.91 -10.30 7.58
C LYS A 135 -3.39 -10.58 8.98
N PHE A 136 -4.14 -10.17 10.01
CA PHE A 136 -3.67 -10.14 11.41
C PHE A 136 -4.63 -10.79 12.41
N GLY A 137 -5.79 -11.30 11.96
CA GLY A 137 -6.84 -11.90 12.80
C GLY A 137 -6.81 -13.41 12.93
#